data_AF-A0A916F2V1-F1
#
_entry.id   AF-A0A916F2V1-F1
#
_cell.length_a   1.000
_cell.length_b   1.000
_cell.length_c   1.000
_cell.angle_alpha   90.00
_cell.angle_beta   90.00
_cell.angle_gamma   90.00
#
_symmetry.space_group_name_H-M   'P 1'
#
loop_
_entity.id
_entity.type
_entity.pdbx_description
1 polymer ?
#
loop_
_entity_poly.entity_id
_entity_poly.type
_entity_poly.pdbx_seq_one_letter_code
_entity_poly.pdbx_strand_id
1 'polypeptide(L)'
;MRARSGRLHEFADNQAVVESLDALNTLQADPLVVKLPRTPGRKDSEYMHLFSGPVDMTVQAKPVQVSKTADSPALSSIAELEQRLGDLEAEVAELKRLLD
;
A
#
# COMPACT_ATOMS: atom_id res chain seq x y z
N MET A 1 -8.63 -10.86 -11.78
CA MET A 1 -7.90 -11.66 -10.78
C MET A 1 -7.92 -13.14 -11.10
N ARG A 2 -9.08 -13.75 -11.34
CA ARG A 2 -9.24 -15.18 -11.69
C ARG A 2 -8.25 -15.72 -12.75
N ALA A 3 -8.13 -15.05 -13.89
CA ALA A 3 -7.23 -15.48 -14.98
C ALA A 3 -5.72 -15.44 -14.61
N ARG A 4 -5.33 -14.70 -13.57
CA ARG A 4 -3.93 -14.52 -13.16
C ARG A 4 -3.53 -15.39 -11.97
N SER A 5 -4.50 -15.92 -11.21
CA SER A 5 -4.25 -16.67 -9.98
C SER A 5 -4.20 -18.19 -10.16
N GLY A 6 -4.51 -18.72 -11.35
CA GLY A 6 -4.73 -20.16 -11.55
C GLY A 6 -3.57 -21.10 -11.18
N ARG A 7 -2.32 -20.60 -11.17
CA ARG A 7 -1.16 -21.39 -10.70
C ARG A 7 -1.09 -21.56 -9.19
N LEU A 8 -1.73 -20.65 -8.43
CA LEU A 8 -1.75 -20.65 -6.97
C LEU A 8 -3.07 -21.24 -6.45
N HIS A 9 -4.19 -20.79 -7.02
CA HIS A 9 -5.53 -21.24 -6.68
C HIS A 9 -6.48 -21.03 -7.85
N GLU A 10 -7.21 -22.07 -8.20
CA GLU A 10 -8.25 -22.02 -9.23
C GLU A 10 -9.60 -21.69 -8.60
N PHE A 11 -10.19 -20.57 -9.02
CA PHE A 11 -11.51 -20.14 -8.56
C PHE A 11 -12.60 -20.66 -9.47
N ALA A 12 -13.70 -21.14 -8.90
CA ALA A 12 -14.86 -21.63 -9.65
C ALA A 12 -15.40 -20.56 -10.61
N ASP A 13 -15.63 -19.35 -10.12
CA ASP A 13 -16.12 -18.21 -10.90
C ASP A 13 -15.54 -16.87 -10.41
N ASN A 14 -15.98 -15.75 -10.99
CA ASN A 14 -15.56 -14.42 -10.51
C ASN A 14 -16.19 -14.05 -9.17
N GLN A 15 -17.33 -14.65 -8.81
CA GLN A 15 -18.02 -14.36 -7.56
C GLN A 15 -17.20 -14.88 -6.37
N ALA A 16 -16.68 -16.10 -6.46
CA ALA A 16 -15.79 -16.70 -5.46
C ALA A 16 -14.52 -15.86 -5.22
N VAL A 17 -14.03 -15.16 -6.25
CA VAL A 17 -12.90 -14.22 -6.10
C VAL A 17 -13.30 -13.00 -5.29
N VAL A 18 -14.48 -12.43 -5.56
CA VAL A 18 -14.99 -11.27 -4.82
C VAL A 18 -15.23 -11.62 -3.36
N GLU A 19 -15.85 -12.77 -3.09
CA GLU A 19 -16.09 -13.25 -1.72
C GLU A 19 -14.78 -13.46 -0.95
N SER A 20 -13.76 -14.02 -1.60
CA SER A 20 -12.44 -14.18 -0.99
C SER A 20 -11.77 -12.83 -0.67
N LEU A 21 -11.93 -11.83 -1.54
CA LEU A 21 -11.41 -10.49 -1.32
C LEU A 21 -12.17 -9.75 -0.20
N ASP A 22 -13.49 -9.91 -0.14
CA ASP A 22 -14.31 -9.35 0.93
C ASP A 22 -13.97 -10.00 2.28
N ALA A 23 -13.67 -11.30 2.30
CA ALA A 23 -13.15 -11.96 3.49
C ALA A 23 -11.79 -11.38 3.92
N LEU A 24 -10.86 -11.17 2.99
CA LEU A 24 -9.57 -10.54 3.31
C LEU A 24 -9.68 -9.10 3.82
N ASN A 25 -10.77 -8.41 3.50
CA ASN A 25 -11.07 -7.07 4.00
C ASN A 25 -11.76 -7.07 5.38
N THR A 26 -12.38 -8.19 5.80
CA THR A 26 -13.29 -8.22 6.98
C THR A 26 -12.91 -9.23 8.06
N LEU A 27 -12.17 -10.29 7.74
CA LEU A 27 -11.93 -11.44 8.62
C LEU A 27 -10.93 -11.15 9.75
N GLN A 28 -10.05 -10.16 9.57
CA GLN A 28 -9.01 -9.80 10.53
C GLN A 28 -9.29 -8.44 11.18
N ALA A 29 -8.68 -8.20 12.35
CA ALA A 29 -8.74 -6.90 13.02
C ALA A 29 -8.18 -5.76 12.14
N ASP A 30 -7.31 -6.10 11.18
CA ASP A 30 -6.74 -5.18 10.21
C ASP A 30 -7.02 -5.67 8.78
N PRO A 31 -7.64 -4.85 7.90
CA PRO A 31 -7.88 -5.24 6.52
C PRO A 31 -6.56 -5.48 5.76
N LEU A 32 -6.51 -6.55 4.97
CA LEU A 32 -5.32 -6.86 4.17
C LEU A 32 -5.40 -6.31 2.75
N VAL A 33 -6.62 -6.02 2.29
CA VAL A 33 -6.92 -5.48 0.96
C VAL A 33 -7.98 -4.41 1.07
N VAL A 34 -7.98 -3.47 0.13
CA VAL A 34 -9.00 -2.43 0.02
C VAL A 34 -9.60 -2.42 -1.38
N LYS A 35 -10.91 -2.19 -1.45
CA LYS A 35 -11.64 -2.02 -2.71
C LYS A 35 -11.52 -0.57 -3.18
N LEU A 36 -11.02 -0.39 -4.39
CA LEU A 36 -10.84 0.93 -4.98
C LEU A 36 -12.14 1.42 -5.65
N PRO A 37 -12.32 2.75 -5.79
CA PRO A 37 -13.38 3.31 -6.62
C PRO A 37 -13.38 2.72 -8.02
N ARG A 38 -14.56 2.51 -8.58
CA ARG A 38 -14.68 1.94 -9.92
C ARG A 38 -14.15 2.91 -10.97
N THR A 39 -13.18 2.45 -11.74
CA THR A 39 -12.66 3.17 -12.90
C THR A 39 -13.76 3.32 -13.96
N PRO A 40 -14.00 4.53 -14.51
CA PRO A 40 -14.99 4.76 -15.56
C PRO A 40 -14.77 3.82 -16.75
N GLY A 41 -15.85 3.18 -17.23
CA GLY A 41 -15.80 2.22 -18.34
C GLY A 41 -15.39 0.79 -17.96
N ARG A 42 -15.03 0.51 -16.69
CA ARG A 42 -14.81 -0.86 -16.19
C ARG A 42 -16.05 -1.40 -15.47
N LYS A 43 -16.39 -2.66 -15.74
CA LYS A 43 -17.52 -3.36 -15.10
C LYS A 43 -17.23 -3.74 -13.65
N ASP A 44 -15.97 -3.98 -13.32
CA ASP A 44 -15.54 -4.46 -12.02
C ASP A 44 -14.68 -3.41 -11.29
N SER A 45 -14.66 -3.47 -9.96
CA SER A 45 -13.77 -2.65 -9.12
C SER A 45 -12.39 -3.27 -9.05
N GLU A 46 -11.37 -2.43 -8.86
CA GLU A 46 -10.01 -2.88 -8.61
C GLU A 46 -9.75 -3.00 -7.10
N TYR A 47 -8.74 -3.78 -6.72
CA TYR A 47 -8.37 -4.02 -5.33
C TYR A 47 -6.87 -3.82 -5.15
N MET A 48 -6.47 -3.29 -4.00
CA MET A 48 -5.07 -3.05 -3.63
C MET A 48 -4.75 -3.69 -2.28
N HIS A 49 -3.53 -4.21 -2.11
CA HIS A 49 -3.09 -4.76 -0.83
C HIS A 49 -2.60 -3.65 0.12
N LEU A 50 -2.69 -3.88 1.43
CA LEU A 50 -2.25 -2.94 2.46
C LEU A 50 -0.87 -3.27 3.06
N PHE A 51 -0.21 -4.32 2.55
CA PHE A 51 1.15 -4.72 2.99
C PHE A 51 2.26 -3.70 2.71
N SER A 52 2.02 -2.69 1.87
CA SER A 52 2.99 -1.63 1.54
C SER A 52 2.60 -0.28 2.14
N GLY A 53 1.79 -0.29 3.20
CA GLY A 53 1.30 0.90 3.86
C GLY A 53 -0.10 1.32 3.41
N PRO A 54 -0.64 2.41 3.99
CA PRO A 54 -1.98 2.88 3.70
C PRO A 54 -2.11 3.35 2.25
N VAL A 55 -3.19 2.96 1.59
CA VAL A 55 -3.50 3.39 0.23
C VAL A 55 -4.26 4.71 0.29
N ASP A 56 -3.66 5.77 -0.27
CA ASP A 56 -4.35 7.05 -0.44
C ASP A 56 -5.37 6.95 -1.59
N MET A 57 -6.66 6.96 -1.22
CA MET A 57 -7.77 6.84 -2.16
C MET A 57 -7.99 8.11 -3.00
N THR A 58 -7.39 9.24 -2.61
CA THR A 58 -7.57 10.53 -3.31
C THR A 58 -6.73 10.66 -4.58
N VAL A 59 -5.60 9.94 -4.67
CA VAL A 59 -4.63 10.03 -5.76
C VAL A 59 -4.98 9.11 -6.95
N GLN A 60 -5.78 8.07 -6.73
CA GLN A 60 -6.07 7.00 -7.71
C GLN A 60 -7.10 7.37 -8.80
N ALA A 61 -7.64 8.60 -8.82
CA ALA A 61 -8.52 9.08 -9.90
C ALA A 61 -7.79 9.30 -11.24
N LYS A 62 -6.46 9.16 -11.28
CA LYS A 62 -5.67 9.18 -12.51
C LYS A 62 -5.41 7.75 -12.99
N PRO A 63 -5.62 7.43 -14.28
CA PRO A 63 -5.32 6.11 -14.81
C PRO A 63 -3.84 5.80 -14.58
N VAL A 64 -3.55 4.80 -13.74
CA VAL A 64 -2.20 4.30 -13.54
C VAL A 64 -1.76 3.65 -14.85
N GLN A 65 -0.97 4.39 -15.64
CA GLN A 65 -0.12 3.76 -16.63
C GLN A 65 0.84 2.85 -15.86
N VAL A 66 0.91 1.58 -16.26
CA VAL A 66 1.87 0.62 -15.70
C VAL A 66 3.26 1.04 -16.19
N SER A 67 3.81 2.07 -15.58
CA SER A 67 5.20 2.45 -15.72
C SER A 67 6.00 1.40 -14.95
N LYS A 68 6.66 0.51 -15.68
CA LYS A 68 7.82 -0.24 -15.20
C LYS A 68 8.92 0.78 -14.88
N THR A 69 8.83 1.44 -13.73
CA THR A 69 9.93 2.12 -13.07
C THR A 69 9.48 2.38 -11.64
N ALA A 70 10.19 1.76 -10.70
CA ALA A 70 10.24 2.24 -9.34
C ALA A 70 10.69 3.71 -9.40
N ASP A 71 9.76 4.63 -9.17
CA ASP A 71 10.11 5.98 -8.79
C ASP A 71 9.16 6.34 -7.65
N SER A 72 9.68 6.12 -6.46
CA SER A 72 8.90 5.95 -5.25
C SER A 72 8.74 7.29 -4.50
N PRO A 73 7.60 7.54 -3.84
CA PRO A 73 7.53 8.45 -2.67
C PRO A 73 8.42 8.00 -1.49
N ALA A 74 9.12 6.87 -1.62
CA ALA A 74 10.12 6.37 -0.68
C ALA A 74 11.40 7.21 -0.67
N LEU A 75 11.79 7.86 -1.78
CA LEU A 75 13.02 8.69 -1.80
C LEU A 75 12.84 9.98 -0.98
N SER A 76 11.67 10.62 -1.07
CA SER A 76 11.31 11.75 -0.20
C SER A 76 11.20 11.33 1.26
N SER A 77 10.67 10.12 1.51
CA SER A 77 10.59 9.58 2.88
C SER A 77 11.97 9.30 3.48
N ILE A 78 12.94 8.85 2.68
CA ILE A 78 14.31 8.58 3.15
C ILE A 78 15.02 9.89 3.52
N ALA A 79 14.92 10.94 2.70
CA ALA A 79 15.53 12.23 3.00
C ALA A 79 14.95 12.87 4.28
N GLU A 80 13.63 12.77 4.48
CA GLU A 80 12.96 13.23 5.71
C GLU A 80 13.41 12.42 6.94
N LEU A 81 13.62 11.10 6.78
CA LEU A 81 14.11 10.23 7.84
C LEU A 81 15.56 10.53 8.20
N GLU A 82 16.44 10.75 7.20
CA GLU A 82 17.85 11.12 7.41
C GLU A 82 17.97 12.45 8.15
N GLN A 83 17.13 13.44 7.79
CA GLN A 83 17.10 14.73 8.47
C GLN A 83 16.69 14.60 9.94
N ARG A 84 15.61 13.85 10.23
CA ARG A 84 15.17 13.59 11.62
C ARG A 84 16.21 12.84 12.45
N LEU A 85 16.95 11.92 11.82
CA LEU A 85 18.04 11.19 12.47
C LEU A 85 19.16 12.14 12.88
N GLY A 86 19.57 13.04 11.98
CA GLY A 86 20.59 14.05 12.28
C GLY A 86 20.18 15.00 13.41
N ASP A 87 18.92 15.47 13.40
CA ASP A 87 18.41 16.34 14.46
C ASP A 87 18.42 15.62 15.83
N LEU A 88 17.98 14.35 15.86
CA LEU A 88 17.93 13.56 17.08
C LEU A 88 19.33 13.20 17.59
N GLU A 89 20.28 12.90 16.70
CA GLU A 89 21.68 12.64 17.06
C GLU A 89 22.35 13.89 17.67
N ALA A 90 22.05 15.07 17.13
CA ALA A 90 22.54 16.33 17.68
C ALA A 90 21.98 16.61 19.09
N GLU A 91 20.67 16.40 19.28
CA GLU A 91 20.01 16.56 20.59
C GLU A 91 20.57 15.57 21.62
N VAL A 92 20.77 14.31 21.23
CA VAL A 92 21.40 13.29 22.10
C VAL A 92 22.85 13.66 22.43
N ALA A 93 23.60 14.21 21.49
CA ALA A 93 24.97 14.65 21.75
C ALA A 93 25.03 15.85 22.72
N GLU A 94 24.08 16.77 22.62
CA GLU A 94 23.92 17.89 23.56
C GLU A 94 23.52 17.43 24.95
N LEU A 95 22.52 16.54 25.06
CA LEU A 95 22.08 15.97 26.33
C LEU A 95 23.19 15.16 27.01
N LYS A 96 23.98 14.39 26.24
CA LYS A 96 25.15 13.68 26.78
C LYS A 96 26.20 14.63 27.36
N ARG A 97 26.46 15.77 26.68
CA ARG A 97 27.39 16.80 27.17
C ARG A 97 26.93 17.51 28.43
N LEU A 98 25.63 17.57 28.68
CA LEU A 98 25.07 18.14 29.92
C LEU A 98 25.08 17.15 31.09
N LEU A 99 25.21 15.85 30.81
CA LEU A 99 25.28 14.79 31.81
C LEU A 99 26.73 14.40 32.20
N ASP A 100 27.72 14.73 31.37
CA ASP A 100 29.16 14.72 31.70
C ASP A 100 29.55 15.99 32.49
#